data_AF-A0A3D6CA59-F1
#
_entry.id   AF-A0A3D6CA59-F1
#
_cell.length_a   1.000
_cell.length_b   1.000
_cell.length_c   1.000
_cell.angle_alpha   90.00
_cell.angle_beta   90.00
_cell.angle_gamma   90.00
#
_symmetry.space_group_name_H-M   'P 1'
#
loop_
_entity.id
_entity.type
_entity.pdbx_description
1 polymer ?
#
loop_
_entity_poly.entity_id
_entity_poly.type
_entity_poly.pdbx_seq_one_letter_code
_entity_poly.pdbx_strand_id
1 'polypeptide(L)'
;MERSLDEHQVNTRTLKFSSVMGLRNCLARGIGFTVCPEIAVAAELAAGRLARLDLYPEDEAVSLIMIWHAEKWCSPLLAHFMALAEDRLSGE
;
A
#
# COMPACT_ATOMS: atom_id res chain seq x y z
N MET A 1 -11.49 3.62 5.60
CA MET A 1 -11.05 4.37 6.80
C MET A 1 -11.66 5.77 6.89
N GLU A 2 -11.37 6.73 5.99
CA GLU A 2 -11.88 8.12 6.08
C GLU A 2 -13.42 8.17 6.23
N ARG A 3 -14.14 7.43 5.38
CA ARG A 3 -15.60 7.29 5.47
C ARG A 3 -16.10 6.71 6.82
N SER A 4 -15.37 5.75 7.39
CA SER A 4 -15.75 5.13 8.67
C SER A 4 -15.52 6.10 9.85
N LEU A 5 -14.48 6.93 9.79
CA LEU A 5 -14.25 8.00 10.78
C LEU A 5 -15.34 9.06 10.73
N ASP A 6 -15.76 9.44 9.52
CA ASP A 6 -16.85 10.40 9.32
C ASP A 6 -18.18 9.86 9.86
N GLU A 7 -18.50 8.58 9.57
CA GLU A 7 -19.70 7.90 10.07
C GLU A 7 -19.76 7.85 11.61
N HIS A 8 -18.60 7.76 12.27
CA HIS A 8 -18.49 7.74 13.73
C HIS A 8 -18.21 9.11 14.36
N GLN A 9 -18.28 10.20 13.58
CA GLN A 9 -18.04 11.58 14.03
C GLN A 9 -16.69 11.78 14.72
N VAL A 10 -15.67 11.04 14.32
CA VAL A 10 -14.32 11.16 14.89
C VAL A 10 -13.62 12.35 14.26
N ASN A 11 -13.40 13.41 15.03
CA ASN A 11 -12.66 14.59 14.57
C ASN A 11 -11.17 14.25 14.42
N THR A 12 -10.69 14.18 13.18
CA THR A 12 -9.29 13.86 12.86
C THR A 12 -8.70 14.91 11.92
N ARG A 13 -7.37 15.11 12.01
CA ARG A 13 -6.62 15.91 11.03
C ARG A 13 -5.97 14.98 10.02
N THR A 14 -6.48 14.97 8.79
CA THR A 14 -5.94 14.13 7.71
C THR A 14 -4.82 14.86 6.98
N LEU A 15 -3.67 14.19 6.84
CA LEU A 15 -2.57 14.61 5.98
C LEU A 15 -2.56 13.75 4.73
N LYS A 16 -2.54 14.37 3.55
CA LYS A 16 -2.47 13.66 2.25
C LYS A 16 -1.07 13.81 1.66
N PHE A 17 -0.48 12.69 1.25
CA PHE A 17 0.86 12.64 0.68
C PHE A 17 0.79 12.11 -0.76
N SER A 18 1.61 12.67 -1.64
CA SER A 18 1.79 12.18 -3.02
C SER A 18 2.86 11.09 -3.14
N SER A 19 3.57 10.77 -2.05
CA SER A 19 4.63 9.76 -2.04
C SER A 19 4.73 9.01 -0.72
N VAL A 20 5.10 7.73 -0.81
CA VAL A 20 5.38 6.87 0.35
C VAL A 20 6.55 7.41 1.19
N MET A 21 7.54 8.05 0.56
CA MET A 21 8.67 8.65 1.28
C MET A 21 8.22 9.79 2.21
N GLY A 22 7.35 10.69 1.73
CA GLY A 22 6.81 11.77 2.56
C GLY A 22 6.03 11.23 3.76
N LEU A 23 5.19 10.21 3.50
CA LEU A 23 4.45 9.50 4.54
C LEU A 23 5.39 8.91 5.60
N ARG A 24 6.44 8.19 5.19
CA ARG A 24 7.40 7.56 6.11
C ARG A 24 8.14 8.57 6.98
N ASN A 25 8.55 9.70 6.40
CA ASN A 25 9.20 10.77 7.17
C ASN A 25 8.28 11.37 8.25
N CYS A 26 6.97 11.44 8.01
CA CYS A 26 6.01 11.87 9.03
C CYS A 26 5.83 10.82 10.13
N LEU A 27 5.71 9.54 9.76
CA LEU A 27 5.63 8.44 10.74
C LEU A 27 6.88 8.38 11.64
N ALA A 28 8.07 8.48 11.05
CA ALA A 28 9.34 8.46 11.80
C ALA A 28 9.47 9.64 12.79
N ARG A 29 8.73 10.74 12.58
CA ARG A 29 8.68 11.89 13.48
C ARG A 29 7.55 11.81 14.51
N GLY A 30 6.81 10.70 14.56
CA GLY A 30 5.66 10.52 15.45
C GLY A 30 4.45 11.36 15.07
N ILE A 31 4.36 11.81 13.81
CA ILE A 31 3.25 12.63 13.32
C ILE A 31 2.12 11.70 12.88
N GLY A 32 1.37 11.21 13.86
CA GLY A 32 0.16 10.39 13.66
C GLY A 32 0.44 8.94 13.28
N PHE A 33 -0.55 8.32 12.63
CA PHE A 33 -0.53 6.94 12.15
C PHE A 33 -1.13 6.89 10.73
N THR A 34 -0.97 5.76 10.05
CA THR A 34 -1.48 5.59 8.68
C THR A 34 -1.99 4.18 8.45
N VAL A 35 -2.74 4.01 7.37
CA VAL A 35 -3.04 2.72 6.75
C VAL A 35 -2.32 2.69 5.41
N CYS A 36 -1.45 1.71 5.21
CA CYS A 36 -0.67 1.54 3.99
C CYS A 36 -0.37 0.07 3.72
N PRO A 37 -0.04 -0.32 2.47
CA PRO A 37 0.47 -1.64 2.18
C PRO A 37 1.73 -1.94 2.99
N GLU A 38 1.85 -3.15 3.56
CA GLU A 38 2.97 -3.53 4.42
C GLU A 38 4.32 -3.39 3.71
N ILE A 39 4.38 -3.79 2.43
CA ILE A 39 5.59 -3.67 1.60
C ILE A 39 6.16 -2.24 1.55
N ALA A 40 5.32 -1.21 1.74
CA ALA A 40 5.74 0.19 1.74
C ALA A 40 6.57 0.57 2.98
N VAL A 41 6.47 -0.20 4.06
CA VAL A 41 7.10 0.06 5.38
C VAL A 41 7.84 -1.16 5.95
N ALA A 42 7.98 -2.24 5.17
CA ALA A 42 8.55 -3.51 5.62
C ALA A 42 9.97 -3.35 6.21
N ALA A 43 10.80 -2.48 5.62
CA ALA A 43 12.16 -2.23 6.11
C ALA A 43 12.18 -1.52 7.48
N GLU A 44 11.23 -0.60 7.71
CA GLU A 44 11.08 0.12 8.97
C GLU A 44 10.47 -0.77 10.07
N LEU A 45 9.55 -1.66 9.72
CA LEU A 45 9.01 -2.70 10.61
C LEU A 45 10.11 -3.69 11.01
N ALA A 46 10.86 -4.23 10.05
CA ALA A 46 11.96 -5.16 10.30
C ALA A 46 13.08 -4.54 11.17
N ALA A 47 13.28 -3.22 11.05
CA ALA A 47 14.24 -2.49 11.88
C ALA A 47 13.68 -2.02 13.23
N GLY A 48 12.43 -2.33 13.56
CA GLY A 48 11.76 -1.90 14.80
C GLY A 48 11.57 -0.38 14.92
N ARG A 49 11.63 0.36 13.81
CA ARG A 49 11.42 1.82 13.78
C ARG A 49 9.95 2.21 13.69
N LEU A 50 9.11 1.32 13.17
CA LEU A 50 7.66 1.43 13.15
C LEU A 50 7.05 0.19 13.79
N ALA A 51 5.81 0.31 14.25
CA ALA A 51 5.04 -0.80 14.78
C ALA A 51 3.68 -0.87 14.07
N ARG A 52 3.19 -2.10 13.86
CA ARG A 52 1.84 -2.34 13.36
C ARG A 52 0.82 -2.10 14.48
N LEU A 53 -0.30 -1.47 14.14
CA LEU A 53 -1.44 -1.33 15.04
C LEU A 53 -2.50 -2.36 14.62
N ASP A 54 -2.74 -3.36 15.47
CA ASP A 54 -3.71 -4.44 15.23
C ASP A 54 -5.15 -3.95 15.51
N LEU A 55 -5.58 -2.92 14.78
CA LEU A 55 -6.88 -2.25 14.95
C LEU A 55 -8.02 -2.97 14.23
N TYR A 56 -7.70 -3.80 13.25
CA TYR A 56 -8.67 -4.53 12.43
C TYR A 56 -8.42 -6.04 12.56
N PRO A 57 -9.48 -6.85 12.71
CA PRO A 57 -9.35 -8.30 12.87
C PRO A 57 -8.98 -9.02 11.57
N GLU A 58 -9.10 -8.35 10.41
CA GLU A 58 -8.77 -8.91 9.10
C GLU A 58 -7.71 -8.03 8.41
N ASP A 59 -6.64 -8.67 7.95
CA ASP A 59 -5.71 -8.05 7.01
C ASP A 59 -6.44 -7.91 5.66
N GLU A 60 -6.97 -6.72 5.37
CA GLU A 60 -7.57 -6.42 4.06
C GLU A 60 -6.49 -6.53 2.99
N ALA A 61 -6.50 -7.64 2.24
CA ALA A 61 -5.60 -7.85 1.12
C ALA A 61 -5.90 -6.83 0.02
N VAL A 62 -4.88 -6.08 -0.40
CA VAL A 62 -4.97 -5.17 -1.53
C VAL A 62 -4.64 -5.96 -2.80
N SER A 63 -5.56 -6.03 -3.75
CA SER A 63 -5.30 -6.69 -5.03
C SER A 63 -4.36 -5.84 -5.90
N LEU A 64 -3.33 -6.49 -6.46
CA LEU A 64 -2.48 -5.90 -7.47
C LEU A 64 -3.05 -6.18 -8.86
N ILE A 65 -3.26 -5.14 -9.67
CA ILE A 65 -3.84 -5.26 -11.01
C ILE A 65 -2.86 -4.73 -12.05
N MET A 66 -2.56 -5.56 -13.05
CA MET A 66 -1.79 -5.16 -14.22
C MET A 66 -2.73 -4.78 -15.36
N ILE A 67 -2.55 -3.58 -15.93
CA ILE A 67 -3.44 -3.04 -16.98
C ILE A 67 -2.61 -2.72 -18.23
N TRP A 68 -3.07 -3.21 -19.39
CA TRP A 68 -2.54 -2.83 -20.70
C TRP A 68 -3.67 -2.38 -21.63
N HIS A 69 -3.35 -1.60 -22.66
CA HIS A 69 -4.35 -1.14 -23.63
C HIS A 69 -4.66 -2.24 -24.64
N ALA A 70 -5.92 -2.65 -24.74
CA ALA A 70 -6.36 -3.76 -25.58
C ALA A 70 -5.96 -3.61 -27.06
N GLU A 71 -5.99 -2.39 -27.61
CA GLU A 71 -5.65 -2.14 -29.02
C GLU A 71 -4.15 -1.88 -29.27
N LYS A 72 -3.31 -1.80 -28.23
CA LYS A 72 -1.87 -1.66 -28.42
C LYS A 72 -1.24 -3.03 -28.57
N TRP A 73 -0.35 -3.15 -29.57
CA TRP A 73 0.46 -4.35 -29.75
C TRP A 73 1.16 -4.72 -28.44
N CYS A 74 0.90 -5.93 -27.94
CA CYS A 74 1.67 -6.53 -26.85
C CYS A 74 2.86 -7.28 -27.45
N SER A 75 4.08 -6.79 -27.23
CA SER A 75 5.27 -7.46 -27.76
C SER A 75 5.44 -8.83 -27.08
N PRO A 76 6.04 -9.83 -27.74
CA PRO A 76 6.34 -11.11 -27.10
C PRO A 76 7.15 -10.94 -25.81
N LEU A 77 8.06 -9.96 -25.78
CA LEU A 77 8.83 -9.60 -24.59
C LEU A 77 7.93 -9.07 -23.46
N LEU A 78 6.99 -8.17 -23.77
CA LEU A 78 6.05 -7.63 -22.79
C LEU A 78 5.14 -8.74 -22.26
N ALA A 79 4.59 -9.59 -23.12
CA ALA A 79 3.77 -10.73 -22.72
C ALA A 79 4.54 -11.66 -21.75
N HIS A 80 5.80 -11.95 -22.06
CA HIS A 80 6.65 -12.75 -21.18
C HIS A 80 6.93 -12.07 -19.84
N PHE A 81 7.18 -10.75 -19.84
CA PHE A 81 7.33 -9.97 -18.62
C PHE A 81 6.06 -10.00 -17.76
N MET A 82 4.88 -9.82 -18.35
CA MET A 82 3.62 -9.85 -17.62
C MET A 82 3.37 -11.22 -16.97
N ALA A 83 3.64 -12.31 -17.70
CA ALA A 83 3.55 -13.67 -17.14
C ALA A 83 4.53 -13.91 -16.00
N LEU A 84 5.77 -13.42 -16.12
CA LEU A 84 6.77 -13.53 -15.04
C LEU A 84 6.35 -12.72 -13.80
N ALA A 85 5.80 -11.52 -14.02
CA ALA A 85 5.31 -10.68 -12.93
C ALA A 85 4.14 -11.35 -12.20
N GLU A 86 3.18 -11.92 -12.94
CA GLU A 86 2.07 -12.69 -12.37
C GLU A 86 2.58 -13.87 -11.54
N ASP A 87 3.45 -14.72 -12.09
CA ASP A 87 4.05 -15.85 -11.36
C ASP A 87 4.74 -15.41 -10.07
N ARG A 88 5.47 -14.29 -10.11
CA ARG A 88 6.25 -13.82 -8.96
C ARG A 88 5.43 -13.11 -7.89
N LEU A 89 4.29 -12.54 -8.26
CA LEU A 89 3.44 -11.70 -7.41
C LEU A 89 2.14 -12.38 -6.97
N SER A 90 1.72 -13.45 -7.65
CA SER A 90 0.59 -14.31 -7.25
C SER A 90 0.97 -15.39 -6.24
N GLY A 91 2.28 -15.61 -6.02
CA GLY A 91 2.81 -16.46 -4.96
C GLY A 91 3.11 -15.67 -3.69
N GLU A 92 2.07 -15.43 -2.89
CA GLU A 92 2.16 -15.27 -1.42
C GLU A 92 1.60 -16.54 -0.76
#